data_AF-L1IWF1-F1
#
_entry.id   AF-L1IWF1-F1
#
_cell.length_a   1.000
_cell.length_b   1.000
_cell.length_c   1.000
_cell.angle_alpha   90.00
_cell.angle_beta   90.00
_cell.angle_gamma   90.00
#
_symmetry.space_group_name_H-M   'P 1'
#
loop_
_entity.id
_entity.type
_entity.pdbx_description
1 polymer ?
#
loop_
_entity_poly.entity_id
_entity_poly.type
_entity_poly.pdbx_seq_one_letter_code
_entity_poly.pdbx_strand_id
1 'polypeptide(L)'
;MTPQWRGLVNGTVIYIALGIVALCFVVCISKPNKPLYTVSVILTTVCTWLLWACCYMSQMYPILYPMLGAAPGDGHGGGDHSAVDPHNTGH
;
A
#
# COMPACT_ATOMS: atom_id res chain seq x y z
N MET A 1 -5.70 22.48 -0.57
CA MET A 1 -4.79 21.37 -0.94
C MET A 1 -3.82 21.14 0.21
N THR A 2 -4.16 20.26 1.15
CA THR A 2 -3.18 19.85 2.17
C THR A 2 -2.11 19.02 1.48
N PRO A 3 -0.82 19.34 1.64
CA PRO A 3 0.21 18.67 0.87
C PRO A 3 0.27 17.17 1.15
N GLN A 4 0.24 16.34 0.10
CA GLN A 4 0.39 14.88 0.19
C GLN A 4 1.69 14.43 0.87
N TRP A 5 2.73 15.28 0.94
CA TRP A 5 3.98 14.96 1.64
C TRP A 5 3.82 14.85 3.17
N ARG A 6 2.74 15.40 3.76
CA ARG A 6 2.51 15.37 5.20
C ARG A 6 2.34 13.95 5.74
N GLY A 7 1.67 13.07 4.99
CA GLY A 7 1.50 11.67 5.40
C GLY A 7 2.83 10.91 5.36
N LEU A 8 3.63 11.16 4.33
CA LEU A 8 4.95 10.57 4.15
C LEU A 8 5.92 10.97 5.29
N VAL A 9 5.93 12.25 5.65
CA VAL A 9 6.77 12.76 6.74
C VAL A 9 6.30 12.23 8.10
N ASN A 10 5.00 12.22 8.38
CA ASN A 10 4.48 11.70 9.64
C ASN A 10 4.83 10.22 9.83
N GLY A 11 4.63 9.37 8.82
CA GLY A 11 4.97 7.96 8.92
C GLY A 11 6.48 7.73 9.07
N THR A 12 7.30 8.50 8.35
CA THR A 12 8.77 8.42 8.48
C THR A 12 9.24 8.78 9.89
N VAL A 13 8.69 9.85 10.48
CA VAL A 13 9.01 10.25 11.86
C VAL A 13 8.62 9.16 12.87
N ILE A 14 7.43 8.56 12.72
CA ILE A 14 6.95 7.50 13.61
C ILE A 14 7.83 6.26 13.52
N TYR A 15 8.15 5.80 12.31
CA TYR A 15 8.98 4.61 12.10
C TYR A 15 10.42 4.81 12.56
N ILE A 16 11.00 6.00 12.38
CA ILE A 16 12.32 6.33 12.92
C ILE A 16 12.28 6.32 14.45
N ALA A 17 11.26 6.93 15.06
CA ALA A 17 11.11 6.93 16.52
C ALA A 17 11.00 5.50 17.09
N LEU A 18 10.17 4.65 16.47
CA LEU A 18 10.05 3.23 16.84
C LEU A 18 11.36 2.47 16.64
N GLY A 19 12.08 2.74 15.56
CA GLY A 19 13.40 2.16 15.30
C GLY A 19 14.43 2.50 16.38
N ILE A 20 14.48 3.77 16.80
CA ILE A 20 15.38 4.23 17.87
C ILE A 20 15.01 3.55 19.20
N VAL A 21 13.72 3.49 19.54
CA VAL A 21 13.25 2.82 20.76
C VAL A 21 13.61 1.33 20.76
N ALA A 22 13.40 0.64 19.64
CA ALA A 22 13.75 -0.77 19.49
C ALA A 22 15.26 -1.00 19.63
N LEU A 23 16.08 -0.10 19.07
CA LEU A 23 17.54 -0.19 19.14
C LEU A 23 18.05 0.08 20.57
N CYS A 24 17.48 1.06 21.27
CA CYS A 24 17.76 1.28 22.69
C CYS A 24 17.41 0.03 23.54
N PHE A 25 16.26 -0.59 23.30
CA PHE A 25 15.84 -1.80 24.02
C PHE A 25 16.84 -2.95 23.84
N VAL A 26 17.28 -3.16 22.60
CA VAL A 26 18.21 -4.24 22.23
C VAL A 26 19.59 -4.03 22.83
N VAL A 27 20.09 -2.79 22.83
CA VAL A 27 21.39 -2.42 23.41
C VAL A 27 21.38 -2.54 24.94
N CYS A 28 20.26 -2.20 25.60
CA CYS A 28 20.12 -2.28 27.06
C CYS A 28 19.99 -3.72 27.58
N ILE A 29 19.36 -4.63 26.82
CA ILE A 29 19.04 -5.98 27.31
C ILE A 29 20.08 -7.04 26.90
N SER A 30 20.81 -6.85 25.78
CA SER A 30 21.64 -7.91 25.21
C SER A 30 23.06 -7.95 25.77
N LYS A 31 23.50 -9.08 26.36
CA LYS A 31 24.84 -9.25 26.94
C LYS A 31 25.86 -10.10 26.13
N PRO A 32 25.51 -11.17 25.39
CA PRO A 32 26.56 -11.94 24.66
C PRO A 32 26.74 -11.58 23.17
N ASN A 33 25.67 -11.33 22.39
CA ASN A 33 25.75 -11.26 20.90
C ASN A 33 25.24 -9.94 20.30
N LYS A 34 25.66 -8.79 20.85
CA LYS A 34 25.19 -7.45 20.48
C LYS A 34 25.18 -7.11 18.96
N PRO A 35 26.19 -7.45 18.14
CA PRO A 35 26.22 -6.99 16.75
C PRO A 35 25.15 -7.64 15.87
N LEU A 36 24.90 -8.95 16.03
CA LEU A 36 23.88 -9.68 15.25
C LEU A 36 22.48 -9.13 15.52
N TYR A 37 22.12 -8.93 16.79
CA TYR A 37 20.82 -8.36 17.16
C TYR A 37 20.67 -6.91 16.71
N THR A 38 21.74 -6.12 16.77
CA THR A 38 21.72 -4.72 16.31
C THR A 38 21.47 -4.65 14.82
N VAL A 39 22.19 -5.44 14.02
CA VAL A 39 22.05 -5.45 12.56
C VAL A 39 20.69 -5.98 12.13
N SER A 40 20.17 -7.04 12.77
CA SER A 40 18.85 -7.57 12.43
C SER A 40 17.71 -6.60 12.76
N VAL A 41 17.80 -5.88 13.87
CA VAL A 41 16.80 -4.88 14.28
C VAL A 41 16.85 -3.65 13.37
N ILE A 42 18.04 -3.18 13.00
CA ILE A 42 18.20 -2.10 12.01
C ILE A 42 17.61 -2.53 10.67
N LEU A 43 18.00 -3.71 10.16
CA LEU A 43 17.53 -4.21 8.86
C LEU A 43 16.02 -4.38 8.83
N THR A 44 15.43 -4.94 9.90
CA THR A 44 13.97 -5.14 10.01
C THR A 44 13.23 -3.81 10.05
N THR A 45 13.75 -2.84 10.81
CA THR A 45 13.17 -1.48 10.89
C THR A 45 13.19 -0.80 9.52
N VAL A 46 14.33 -0.86 8.82
CA VAL A 46 14.48 -0.28 7.48
C VAL A 46 13.57 -0.99 6.48
N CYS A 47 13.53 -2.32 6.50
CA CYS A 47 12.68 -3.11 5.61
C CYS A 47 11.19 -2.80 5.81
N THR A 48 10.75 -2.73 7.07
CA THR A 48 9.35 -2.42 7.40
C THR A 48 8.99 -0.99 7.01
N TRP A 49 9.92 -0.04 7.18
CA TRP A 49 9.74 1.34 6.72
C TRP A 49 9.65 1.43 5.19
N LEU A 50 10.54 0.73 4.46
CA LEU A 50 10.53 0.69 2.99
C LEU A 50 9.23 0.07 2.46
N LEU A 51 8.75 -1.01 3.07
CA LEU A 51 7.48 -1.65 2.69
C LEU A 51 6.30 -0.69 2.88
N TRP A 52 6.23 0.00 4.01
CA TRP A 52 5.21 1.01 4.26
C TRP A 52 5.26 2.16 3.23
N ALA A 53 6.45 2.70 2.97
CA ALA A 53 6.65 3.79 2.01
C ALA A 53 6.26 3.37 0.58
N CYS A 54 6.63 2.16 0.15
CA CYS A 54 6.22 1.61 -1.14
C CYS A 54 4.69 1.47 -1.25
N CYS A 55 4.01 0.95 -0.23
CA CYS A 55 2.55 0.87 -0.20
C CYS A 55 1.89 2.25 -0.19
N TYR A 56 2.48 3.22 0.49
CA TYR A 56 1.99 4.59 0.52
C TYR A 56 2.09 5.25 -0.87
N MET A 57 3.19 5.00 -1.59
CA MET A 57 3.41 5.51 -2.94
C MET A 57 2.54 4.80 -3.98
N SER A 58 2.31 3.49 -3.86
CA SER A 58 1.48 2.74 -4.81
C SER A 58 0.00 3.18 -4.80
N GLN A 59 -0.46 3.75 -3.69
CA GLN A 59 -1.82 4.27 -3.55
C GLN A 59 -2.00 5.71 -4.05
N MET A 60 -0.91 6.43 -4.37
CA MET A 60 -0.98 7.82 -4.85
C MET A 60 -1.36 7.92 -6.33
N TYR A 61 -1.15 6.86 -7.11
CA TYR A 61 -1.64 6.72 -8.49
C TYR A 61 -2.32 5.35 -8.65
N PRO A 62 -3.57 5.20 -8.18
CA PRO A 62 -4.31 3.97 -8.35
C PRO A 62 -4.70 3.81 -9.82
N ILE A 63 -4.10 2.82 -10.51
CA ILE A 63 -4.50 2.42 -11.88
C ILE A 63 -5.76 1.53 -11.85
N LEU A 64 -6.10 0.99 -10.68
CA LEU A 64 -7.24 0.11 -10.48
C LEU A 64 -8.28 0.81 -9.61
N TYR A 65 -9.42 1.13 -10.20
CA TYR A 65 -10.61 1.55 -9.46
C TYR A 65 -11.45 0.30 -9.12
N PRO A 66 -11.95 0.14 -7.89
CA PRO A 66 -12.83 -0.97 -7.56
C PRO A 66 -14.15 -0.83 -8.33
N MET A 67 -14.47 -1.81 -9.18
CA MET A 67 -15.79 -1.95 -9.79
C MET A 67 -16.72 -2.54 -8.72
N LEU A 68 -17.66 -1.72 -8.23
CA LEU A 68 -18.77 -2.20 -7.41
C LEU A 68 -19.74 -2.96 -8.32
N GLY A 69 -19.39 -4.19 -8.67
CA GLY A 69 -20.34 -5.13 -9.24
C GLY A 69 -21.07 -5.85 -8.10
N ALA A 70 -22.40 -5.77 -8.09
CA ALA A 70 -23.31 -6.48 -7.19
C ALA A 70 -23.49 -5.87 -5.78
N ALA A 71 -23.91 -4.60 -5.71
CA ALA A 71 -24.93 -4.25 -4.74
C ALA A 71 -26.29 -4.68 -5.33
N PRO A 72 -27.10 -5.56 -4.69
CA PRO A 72 -28.41 -5.92 -5.21
C PRO A 72 -29.38 -4.74 -5.06
N GLY A 73 -29.43 -3.82 -6.03
CA GLY A 73 -30.40 -2.72 -5.98
C GLY A 73 -30.33 -1.63 -7.06
N ASP A 74 -29.27 -1.51 -7.86
CA ASP A 74 -29.15 -0.47 -8.87
C ASP A 74 -29.56 -0.97 -10.26
N GLY A 75 -30.86 -0.90 -10.52
CA GLY A 75 -31.37 -0.88 -11.88
C GLY A 75 -30.98 0.44 -12.56
N HIS A 76 -29.89 0.46 -13.32
CA HIS A 76 -29.75 1.40 -14.42
C HIS A 76 -28.94 0.79 -15.57
N GLY A 77 -29.64 0.53 -16.67
CA GLY A 77 -29.08 0.00 -17.91
C GLY A 77 -28.25 1.02 -18.70
N GLY A 78 -27.42 0.44 -19.55
CA GLY A 78 -26.64 1.09 -20.61
C GLY A 78 -25.60 0.07 -21.03
N GLY A 79 -25.64 -0.55 -22.20
CA GLY A 79 -26.27 -0.17 -23.44
C GLY A 79 -25.35 -0.75 -24.52
N ASP A 80 -25.60 -2.01 -24.84
CA ASP A 80 -25.51 -2.62 -26.17
C ASP A 80 -24.70 -1.80 -27.19
N HIS A 81 -23.43 -2.17 -27.40
CA HIS A 81 -22.75 -1.87 -28.65
C HIS A 81 -22.09 -3.15 -29.18
N SER A 82 -22.64 -3.60 -30.30
CA SER A 82 -22.00 -4.42 -31.33
C SER A 82 -22.12 -5.95 -31.19
N ALA A 83 -23.36 -6.44 -31.20
CA ALA A 83 -23.70 -7.70 -31.87
C ALA A 83 -24.75 -7.38 -32.95
N VAL A 84 -24.29 -6.91 -34.10
CA VAL A 84 -25.09 -6.90 -35.34
C VAL A 84 -24.50 -7.98 -36.24
N ASP A 85 -25.17 -9.13 -36.26
CA ASP A 85 -24.93 -10.24 -37.18
C ASP A 85 -25.61 -9.95 -38.53
N PRO A 86 -24.87 -9.76 -39.64
CA PRO A 86 -25.47 -9.59 -40.96
C PRO A 86 -25.79 -10.94 -41.64
N HIS A 87 -26.39 -11.89 -40.92
CA HIS A 87 -26.99 -13.10 -41.51
C HIS A 87 -28.53 -13.04 -41.48
N ASN A 88 -29.08 -11.94 -42.01
CA ASN A 88 -30.49 -11.87 -42.39
C ASN A 88 -30.75 -10.78 -43.43
N THR A 89 -30.42 -11.05 -44.69
CA THR A 89 -31.09 -10.41 -45.83
C THR A 89 -31.44 -11.54 -46.79
N GLY A 90 -32.54 -12.22 -46.48
CA GLY A 90 -33.18 -13.13 -47.41
C GLY A 90 -33.89 -12.32 -48.50
N HIS A 91 -33.45 -12.51 -49.74
CA HIS A 91 -34.27 -12.51 -50.95
C HIS A 91 -33.65 -13.53 -51.90
#